data_AF-A0A927AW27-F1
#
_entry.id   AF-A0A927AW27-F1
#
_cell.length_a   1.000
_cell.length_b   1.000
_cell.length_c   1.000
_cell.angle_alpha   90.00
_cell.angle_beta   90.00
_cell.angle_gamma   90.00
#
_symmetry.space_group_name_H-M   'P 1'
#
loop_
_entity.id
_entity.type
_entity.pdbx_description
1 polymer ?
#
loop_
_entity_poly.entity_id
_entity_poly.type
_entity_poly.pdbx_seq_one_letter_code
_entity_poly.pdbx_strand_id
1 'polypeptide(L)'
;MLTPQLKTFYRLEGAFMDEEEESLSLSYVLLMEDGNGQELFLNEEKKLTRLTEDPTARPFQVVTIFQVYGQLNALRRAYPSVCRFFALEYAEFETRRSNSPAI
;
A
#
# COMPACT_ATOMS: atom_id res chain seq x y z
N MET A 1 21.93 35.38 26.90
CA MET A 1 20.84 35.06 25.95
C MET A 1 21.44 34.35 24.75
N LEU A 2 21.01 33.11 24.53
CA LEU A 2 21.00 32.27 23.34
C LEU A 2 22.29 32.06 22.50
N THR A 3 22.75 30.82 22.58
CA THR A 3 23.73 30.09 21.75
C THR A 3 23.39 30.09 20.25
N PRO A 4 24.37 30.15 19.34
CA PRO A 4 24.14 29.87 17.92
C PRO A 4 23.98 28.36 17.69
N GLN A 5 22.88 28.00 17.03
CA GLN A 5 22.47 26.65 16.68
C GLN A 5 23.50 25.94 15.79
N LEU A 6 23.84 24.69 16.15
CA LEU A 6 24.54 23.76 15.27
C LEU A 6 23.71 23.55 13.99
N LYS A 7 24.25 24.00 12.85
CA LYS A 7 23.86 23.47 11.53
C LYS A 7 24.57 22.14 11.34
N THR A 8 23.89 21.04 11.64
CA THR A 8 24.32 19.72 11.17
C THR A 8 24.11 19.65 9.66
N PHE A 9 25.17 19.90 8.91
CA PHE A 9 25.27 19.53 7.51
C PHE A 9 25.53 18.03 7.45
N TYR A 10 24.55 17.25 7.02
CA TYR A 10 24.84 15.89 6.56
C TYR A 10 25.48 16.00 5.16
N ARG A 11 26.81 16.04 5.16
CA ARG A 11 27.64 15.76 4.00
C ARG A 11 27.56 14.26 3.74
N LEU A 12 26.71 13.85 2.81
CA LEU A 12 26.77 12.52 2.21
C LEU A 12 27.58 12.63 0.93
N GLU A 13 28.91 12.60 1.07
CA GLU A 13 29.76 12.07 0.01
C GLU A 13 29.71 10.54 0.16
N GLY A 14 28.73 9.94 -0.50
CA GLY A 14 28.56 8.50 -0.63
C GLY A 14 28.79 8.12 -2.09
N ALA A 15 29.79 7.27 -2.28
CA ALA A 15 30.28 6.69 -3.52
C ALA A 15 29.20 6.39 -4.58
N PHE A 16 29.53 6.74 -5.82
CA PHE A 16 29.06 6.05 -7.00
C PHE A 16 29.53 4.59 -6.91
N MET A 17 28.60 3.67 -6.65
CA MET A 17 28.76 2.26 -6.97
C MET A 17 27.55 1.85 -7.80
N ASP A 18 27.83 1.39 -9.01
CA ASP A 18 26.89 0.69 -9.88
C ASP A 18 26.42 -0.58 -9.14
N GLU A 19 25.24 -0.50 -8.54
CA GLU A 19 24.45 -1.67 -8.16
C GLU A 19 23.16 -1.60 -8.98
N GLU A 20 23.13 -2.35 -10.09
CA GLU A 20 21.92 -2.99 -10.57
C GLU A 20 21.39 -3.93 -9.46
N GLU A 21 20.97 -3.36 -8.33
CA GLU A 21 20.06 -4.05 -7.44
C GLU A 21 18.68 -3.91 -8.08
N GLU A 22 18.16 -5.04 -8.56
CA GLU A 22 16.74 -5.34 -8.56
C GLU A 22 16.16 -4.92 -7.20
N SER A 23 15.83 -3.64 -7.07
CA SER A 23 14.92 -3.17 -6.07
C SER A 23 13.59 -3.76 -6.51
N LEU A 24 13.36 -5.00 -6.08
CA LEU A 24 12.04 -5.58 -5.89
C LEU A 24 11.31 -4.59 -4.98
N SER A 25 10.81 -3.51 -5.58
CA SER A 25 10.23 -2.40 -4.86
C SER A 25 8.95 -2.93 -4.26
N LEU A 26 9.04 -3.38 -3.01
CA LEU A 26 7.93 -3.91 -2.22
C LEU A 26 6.77 -2.92 -2.32
N SER A 27 5.77 -3.28 -3.12
CA SER A 27 4.55 -2.53 -3.27
C SER A 27 3.44 -3.21 -2.48
N TYR A 28 2.57 -2.39 -1.93
CA TYR A 28 1.47 -2.82 -1.10
C TYR A 28 0.15 -2.47 -1.78
N VAL A 29 -0.84 -3.33 -1.57
CA VAL A 29 -2.23 -3.14 -1.99
C VAL A 29 -3.09 -3.04 -0.75
N LEU A 30 -4.02 -2.09 -0.76
CA LEU A 30 -4.96 -1.91 0.32
C LEU A 30 -6.17 -2.81 0.10
N LEU A 31 -6.46 -3.65 1.09
CA LEU A 31 -7.65 -4.47 1.14
C LEU A 31 -8.60 -4.00 2.23
N MET A 32 -9.86 -4.26 1.97
CA MET A 32 -10.98 -4.13 2.88
C MET A 32 -11.71 -5.46 2.95
N GLU A 33 -11.97 -5.95 4.16
CA GLU A 33 -12.95 -7.00 4.43
C GLU A 33 -14.21 -6.31 4.95
N ASP A 34 -15.34 -6.49 4.26
CA ASP A 34 -16.62 -5.94 4.69
C ASP A 34 -17.24 -6.75 5.85
N GLY A 35 -18.36 -6.28 6.41
CA GLY A 35 -19.05 -6.99 7.50
C GLY A 35 -19.63 -8.37 7.12
N ASN A 36 -19.61 -8.73 5.83
CA ASN A 36 -20.06 -10.02 5.32
C ASN A 36 -18.87 -10.94 4.97
N GLY A 37 -17.63 -10.52 5.24
CA GLY A 37 -16.42 -11.27 4.90
C GLY A 37 -16.01 -11.19 3.42
N GLN A 38 -16.58 -10.25 2.65
CA GLN A 38 -16.15 -10.01 1.27
C GLN A 38 -14.87 -9.20 1.26
N GLU A 39 -13.88 -9.69 0.52
CA GLU A 39 -12.62 -8.97 0.28
C GLU A 39 -12.76 -8.04 -0.95
N LEU A 40 -12.43 -6.78 -0.73
CA LEU A 40 -12.35 -5.74 -1.75
C LEU A 40 -10.97 -5.11 -1.72
N PHE A 41 -10.46 -4.74 -2.89
CA PHE A 41 -9.21 -3.99 -3.00
C PHE A 41 -9.49 -2.60 -3.59
N LEU A 42 -8.62 -1.65 -3.29
CA LEU A 42 -8.67 -0.34 -3.91
C LEU A 42 -8.02 -0.42 -5.31
N ASN A 43 -8.75 -0.06 -6.36
CA ASN A 43 -8.24 -0.05 -7.73
C ASN A 43 -7.55 1.29 -8.09
N GLU A 44 -6.90 1.36 -9.26
CA GLU A 44 -6.21 2.57 -9.75
C GLU A 44 -7.11 3.83 -9.80
N GLU A 45 -8.43 3.66 -9.97
CA GLU A 45 -9.42 4.75 -9.93
C GLU A 45 -9.84 5.16 -8.50
N LYS A 46 -9.21 4.58 -7.47
CA LYS A 46 -9.54 4.75 -6.05
C LYS A 46 -10.97 4.31 -5.70
N LYS A 47 -11.50 3.34 -6.44
CA LYS A 47 -12.76 2.66 -6.12
C LYS A 47 -12.47 1.30 -5.49
N LEU A 48 -13.37 0.85 -4.63
CA LEU A 48 -13.30 -0.50 -4.09
C LEU A 48 -13.91 -1.48 -5.09
N THR A 49 -13.14 -2.49 -5.45
CA THR A 49 -13.52 -3.56 -6.37
C THR A 49 -13.42 -4.88 -5.62
N ARG A 50 -14.41 -5.76 -5.76
CA ARG A 50 -14.34 -7.09 -5.16
C ARG A 50 -13.18 -7.88 -5.77
N LEU A 51 -12.49 -8.65 -4.94
CA LEU A 51 -11.36 -9.46 -5.39
C LEU A 51 -11.76 -10.44 -6.52
N THR A 52 -13.00 -10.93 -6.48
CA THR A 52 -13.55 -11.92 -7.41
C THR A 52 -14.29 -11.35 -8.62
N GLU A 53 -14.54 -10.03 -8.69
CA GLU A 53 -15.48 -9.47 -9.69
C GLU A 53 -14.82 -9.13 -11.04
N ASP A 54 -13.58 -8.64 -11.02
CA ASP A 54 -12.86 -8.28 -12.24
C ASP A 54 -11.41 -8.74 -12.13
N PRO A 55 -10.94 -9.75 -12.91
CA PRO A 55 -9.56 -10.21 -12.92
C PRO A 55 -8.60 -9.26 -13.68
N THR A 56 -9.14 -8.28 -14.42
CA THR A 56 -8.36 -7.30 -15.19
C THR A 56 -8.16 -5.97 -14.45
N ALA A 57 -9.00 -5.69 -13.45
CA ALA A 57 -8.89 -4.49 -12.63
C ALA A 57 -7.52 -4.44 -11.94
N ARG A 58 -6.81 -3.32 -12.11
CA ARG A 58 -5.49 -3.12 -11.50
C ARG A 58 -5.63 -2.55 -10.10
N PRO A 59 -4.92 -3.09 -9.10
CA PRO A 59 -4.92 -2.52 -7.76
C PRO A 59 -4.15 -1.21 -7.73
N PHE A 60 -4.58 -0.28 -6.89
CA PHE A 60 -3.79 0.87 -6.52
C PHE A 60 -2.64 0.43 -5.61
N GLN A 61 -1.42 0.57 -6.13
CA GLN A 61 -0.21 0.19 -5.43
C GLN A 61 0.40 1.39 -4.69
N VAL A 62 0.87 1.15 -3.47
CA VAL A 62 1.63 2.12 -2.68
C VAL A 62 2.98 1.53 -2.31
N VAL A 63 4.02 2.36 -2.32
CA VAL A 63 5.41 1.89 -2.16
C VAL A 63 6.03 2.28 -0.83
N THR A 64 5.40 3.21 -0.10
CA THR A 64 5.92 3.65 1.20
C THR A 64 4.94 3.33 2.33
N ILE A 65 5.48 3.00 3.50
CA ILE A 65 4.68 2.76 4.69
C ILE A 65 3.85 3.97 5.11
N PHE A 66 4.35 5.19 4.87
CA PHE A 66 3.60 6.42 5.13
C PHE A 66 2.36 6.56 4.24
N GLN A 67 2.46 6.19 2.95
CA GLN A 67 1.30 6.14 2.07
C GLN A 67 0.29 5.09 2.53
N VAL A 68 0.76 3.90 2.93
CA VAL A 68 -0.10 2.85 3.50
C VAL A 68 -0.90 3.40 4.68
N TYR A 69 -0.23 3.96 5.68
CA TYR A 69 -0.90 4.52 6.86
C TYR A 69 -1.87 5.65 6.51
N GLY A 70 -1.47 6.55 5.61
CA GLY A 70 -2.31 7.66 5.16
C GLY A 70 -3.62 7.17 4.52
N GLN A 71 -3.52 6.19 3.62
CA GLN A 71 -4.69 5.64 2.94
C GLN A 71 -5.57 4.80 3.87
N LEU A 72 -4.98 3.96 4.73
CA LEU A 72 -5.75 3.19 5.72
C LEU A 72 -6.53 4.11 6.66
N ASN A 73 -5.93 5.21 7.10
CA ASN A 73 -6.63 6.20 7.93
C ASN A 73 -7.75 6.92 7.18
N ALA A 74 -7.56 7.23 5.89
CA ALA A 74 -8.61 7.82 5.07
C ALA A 74 -9.80 6.85 4.90
N LEU A 75 -9.52 5.58 4.60
CA LEU A 75 -10.53 4.54 4.46
C LEU A 75 -11.29 4.31 5.77
N ARG A 76 -10.59 4.17 6.90
CA ARG A 76 -11.22 3.99 8.22
C ARG A 76 -12.15 5.13 8.64
N ARG A 77 -11.95 6.35 8.11
CA ARG A 77 -12.85 7.49 8.35
C ARG A 77 -14.06 7.49 7.40
N ALA A 78 -13.90 6.94 6.20
CA ALA A 78 -14.93 6.94 5.16
C ALA A 78 -15.93 5.78 5.32
N TYR A 79 -15.51 4.66 5.92
CA TYR A 79 -16.29 3.44 6.00
C TYR A 79 -16.68 3.08 7.45
N PRO A 80 -17.74 2.28 7.65
CA PRO A 80 -18.17 1.87 8.97
C PRO A 80 -17.11 1.02 9.70
N SER A 81 -17.16 1.02 11.03
CA SER A 81 -16.22 0.29 11.89
C SER A 81 -16.29 -1.24 11.76
N VAL A 82 -17.36 -1.77 11.15
CA VAL A 82 -17.49 -3.20 10.85
C VAL A 82 -16.49 -3.64 9.77
N CYS A 83 -16.07 -2.73 8.88
CA CYS A 83 -15.10 -3.02 7.85
C CYS A 83 -13.68 -3.06 8.44
N ARG A 84 -12.91 -4.07 8.03
CA ARG A 84 -11.48 -4.21 8.40
C ARG A 84 -10.62 -3.77 7.23
N PHE A 85 -9.57 -3.01 7.54
CA PHE A 85 -8.64 -2.51 6.53
C PHE A 85 -7.22 -2.95 6.85
N PHE A 86 -6.56 -3.52 5.85
CA PHE A 86 -5.18 -3.99 5.93
C PHE A 86 -4.45 -3.74 4.62
N ALA A 87 -3.12 -3.79 4.67
CA ALA A 87 -2.27 -3.71 3.50
C ALA A 87 -1.59 -5.06 3.30
N LEU A 88 -1.62 -5.55 2.08
CA LEU A 88 -0.91 -6.77 1.67
C LEU A 88 0.21 -6.41 0.73
N GLU A 89 1.28 -7.20 0.73
CA GLU A 89 2.26 -7.13 -0.34
C GLU A 89 1.59 -7.50 -1.66
N TYR A 90 2.03 -6.88 -2.76
CA TYR A 90 1.46 -7.11 -4.09
C TYR A 90 1.52 -8.59 -4.50
N ALA A 91 2.61 -9.29 -4.15
CA ALA A 91 2.75 -10.73 -4.41
C ALA A 91 1.71 -11.57 -3.64
N GLU A 92 1.42 -11.21 -2.38
CA GLU A 92 0.37 -11.88 -1.59
C GLU A 92 -1.01 -11.59 -2.20
N PHE A 93 -1.26 -10.35 -2.62
CA PHE A 93 -2.50 -9.97 -3.31
C PHE A 93 -2.74 -10.83 -4.56
N GLU A 94 -1.75 -10.95 -5.45
CA GLU A 94 -1.87 -11.76 -6.67
C GLU A 94 -2.10 -13.24 -6.36
N THR A 95 -1.46 -13.75 -5.30
CA THR A 95 -1.68 -15.13 -4.81
C THR A 95 -3.12 -15.32 -4.34
N ARG A 96 -3.65 -14.40 -3.53
CA ARG A 96 -5.04 -14.44 -3.06
C ARG A 96 -6.03 -14.33 -4.22
N ARG A 97 -5.79 -13.41 -5.15
CA ARG A 97 -6.64 -13.21 -6.34
C ARG A 97 -6.69 -14.46 -7.21
N SER A 98 -5.56 -15.14 -7.39
CA SER A 98 -5.49 -16.39 -8.15
C SER A 98 -6.22 -17.54 -7.46
N ASN A 99 -6.21 -17.57 -6.12
CA ASN A 99 -6.87 -18.62 -5.32
C ASN A 99 -8.37 -18.36 -5.08
N SER A 100 -8.84 -17.14 -5.34
CA SER A 100 -10.23 -16.72 -5.22
C SER A 100 -10.85 -16.57 -6.61
N PRO A 101 -11.25 -17.68 -7.28
CA PRO A 101 -11.79 -17.62 -8.63
C PRO A 101 -13.03 -16.72 -8.68
N ALA A 102 -13.17 -15.98 -9.77
CA ALA A 102 -14.35 -15.20 -10.05
C ALA A 102 -15.60 -16.11 -10.04
N ILE A 103 -16.64 -15.70 -9.31
CA ILE A 103 -17.92 -16.40 -9.19
C ILE A 103 -18.91 -15.79 -10.16
#